data_AF-A0A849E565-F1
#
_entry.id   AF-A0A849E565-F1
#
_cell.length_a   1.000
_cell.length_b   1.000
_cell.length_c   1.000
_cell.angle_alpha   90.00
_cell.angle_beta   90.00
_cell.angle_gamma   90.00
#
_symmetry.space_group_name_H-M   'P 1'
#
loop_
_entity.id
_entity.type
_entity.pdbx_description
1 polymer ?
#
loop_
_entity_poly.entity_id
_entity_poly.type
_entity_poly.pdbx_seq_one_letter_code
_entity_poly.pdbx_strand_id
1 'polypeptide(L)'
;YWWRTNDFPIPRRDIETNSANMHIIPATDLVADEIDEIRVGDLIELSGYLVNASSTSENWYWQSSLNRNDTGNGACELIWVQQLKILTSAID
;
A
#
# COMPACT_ATOMS: atom_id res chain seq x y z
N TYR A 1 -0.64 -5.43 10.50
CA TYR A 1 -1.15 -6.57 9.71
C TYR A 1 -0.34 -7.80 10.08
N TRP A 2 -0.96 -8.98 10.09
CA TRP A 2 -0.31 -10.24 10.40
C TRP A 2 -0.84 -11.30 9.44
N TRP A 3 0.06 -12.01 8.76
CA TRP A 3 -0.29 -13.16 7.93
C TRP A 3 0.23 -14.46 8.57
N ARG A 4 -0.44 -15.57 8.28
CA ARG A 4 -0.07 -16.91 8.77
C ARG A 4 -0.40 -17.92 7.67
N THR A 5 0.41 -18.97 7.56
CA THR A 5 0.16 -20.11 6.67
C THR A 5 0.67 -21.39 7.33
N ASN A 6 0.04 -22.52 7.04
CA ASN A 6 0.50 -23.83 7.52
C ASN A 6 1.68 -24.34 6.69
N ASP A 7 1.64 -24.11 5.38
CA ASP A 7 2.70 -24.45 4.43
C ASP A 7 3.07 -23.21 3.60
N PHE A 8 4.32 -23.09 3.17
CA PHE A 8 4.78 -21.99 2.32
C PHE A 8 4.54 -22.33 0.85
N PRO A 9 3.51 -21.77 0.17
CA PRO A 9 3.20 -22.11 -1.23
C PRO A 9 4.23 -21.54 -2.22
N ILE A 10 4.91 -20.48 -1.82
CA ILE A 10 6.05 -19.85 -2.50
C ILE A 10 7.12 -19.56 -1.43
N PRO A 11 8.38 -19.23 -1.81
CA PRO A 11 9.40 -18.88 -0.83
C PRO A 11 8.93 -17.82 0.16
N ARG A 12 9.21 -18.04 1.44
CA ARG A 12 8.79 -17.15 2.53
C ARG A 12 9.15 -15.69 2.26
N ARG A 13 10.37 -15.45 1.74
CA ARG A 13 10.86 -14.12 1.44
C ARG A 13 9.98 -13.40 0.41
N ASP A 14 9.49 -14.11 -0.60
CA ASP A 14 8.63 -13.54 -1.63
C ASP A 14 7.27 -13.14 -1.05
N ILE A 15 6.72 -13.92 -0.12
CA ILE A 15 5.50 -13.54 0.62
C ILE A 15 5.77 -12.28 1.45
N GLU A 16 6.87 -12.25 2.18
CA GLU A 16 7.21 -11.16 3.08
C GLU A 16 7.44 -9.82 2.37
N THR A 17 8.01 -9.82 1.16
CA THR A 17 8.26 -8.59 0.38
C THR A 17 7.13 -8.20 -0.56
N ASN A 18 6.13 -9.05 -0.75
CA ASN A 18 4.98 -8.78 -1.62
C ASN A 18 3.63 -8.75 -0.86
N SER A 19 3.65 -8.96 0.45
CA SER A 19 2.47 -8.84 1.32
C SER A 19 2.73 -7.78 2.39
N ALA A 20 2.18 -6.58 2.16
CA ALA A 20 2.31 -5.46 3.07
C ALA A 20 0.93 -4.86 3.39
N ASN A 21 0.84 -4.21 4.54
CA ASN A 21 -0.24 -3.24 4.77
C ASN A 21 0.25 -1.89 4.25
N MET A 22 -0.44 -1.36 3.25
CA MET A 22 -0.10 -0.10 2.61
C MET A 22 -1.13 0.96 3.01
N HIS A 23 -0.65 2.17 3.26
CA HIS A 23 -1.47 3.36 3.45
C HIS A 23 -1.33 4.25 2.22
N ILE A 24 -2.43 4.78 1.71
CA ILE A 24 -2.49 5.47 0.42
C ILE A 24 -2.85 6.94 0.62
N ILE A 25 -2.11 7.84 -0.05
CA ILE A 25 -2.43 9.26 -0.17
C ILE A 25 -2.64 9.57 -1.66
N PRO A 26 -3.84 9.97 -2.10
CA PRO A 26 -4.06 10.38 -3.49
C PRO A 26 -3.30 11.68 -3.79
N ALA A 27 -2.65 11.75 -4.96
CA ALA A 27 -1.96 12.96 -5.39
C ALA A 27 -2.88 14.06 -5.93
N THR A 28 -4.09 13.68 -6.36
CA THR A 28 -5.08 14.59 -6.93
C THR A 28 -6.48 14.08 -6.61
N ASP A 29 -7.49 14.94 -6.72
CA ASP A 29 -8.90 14.56 -6.54
C ASP A 29 -9.31 13.45 -7.53
N LEU A 30 -8.81 13.48 -8.77
CA LEU A 30 -9.08 12.42 -9.75
C LEU A 30 -8.57 11.04 -9.28
N VAL A 31 -7.37 11.00 -8.69
CA VAL A 31 -6.82 9.74 -8.15
C VAL A 31 -7.60 9.32 -6.91
N ALA A 32 -8.13 10.26 -6.13
CA ALA A 32 -8.98 9.94 -4.98
C ALA A 32 -10.29 9.29 -5.45
N ASP A 33 -10.93 9.84 -6.48
CA ASP A 33 -12.14 9.27 -7.08
C ASP A 33 -11.89 7.85 -7.60
N GLU A 34 -10.77 7.60 -8.29
CA GLU A 34 -10.38 6.25 -8.75
C GLU A 34 -10.15 5.28 -7.59
N ILE A 35 -9.57 5.74 -6.48
CA ILE A 35 -9.37 4.91 -5.27
C ILE A 35 -10.72 4.56 -4.63
N ASP A 36 -11.66 5.49 -4.59
CA ASP A 36 -12.99 5.30 -3.98
C ASP A 36 -13.85 4.26 -4.73
N GLU A 37 -13.55 3.99 -6.00
CA GLU A 37 -14.21 2.94 -6.78
C GLU A 37 -13.75 1.51 -6.42
N ILE A 38 -12.59 1.36 -5.76
CA ILE A 38 -11.97 0.05 -5.47
C ILE A 38 -12.82 -0.76 -4.49
N ARG A 39 -13.01 -2.04 -4.82
CA ARG A 39 -13.70 -3.02 -3.98
C ARG A 39 -12.76 -4.10 -3.48
N VAL A 40 -13.19 -4.76 -2.41
CA VAL A 40 -12.50 -5.96 -1.92
C VAL A 40 -12.52 -7.03 -3.00
N GLY A 41 -11.33 -7.47 -3.41
CA GLY A 41 -11.15 -8.48 -4.45
C GLY A 41 -10.73 -7.92 -5.81
N ASP A 42 -10.72 -6.60 -5.99
CA ASP A 42 -10.21 -5.99 -7.21
C ASP A 42 -8.71 -6.25 -7.38
N LEU A 43 -8.30 -6.53 -8.61
CA LEU A 43 -6.91 -6.48 -9.01
C LEU A 43 -6.61 -5.08 -9.52
N ILE A 44 -5.71 -4.38 -8.82
CA ILE A 44 -5.31 -3.01 -9.16
C ILE A 44 -3.83 -2.93 -9.54
N GLU A 45 -3.50 -1.92 -10.33
CA GLU A 45 -2.15 -1.42 -10.53
C GLU A 45 -2.08 0.02 -10.01
N LEU A 46 -1.04 0.35 -9.26
CA LEU A 46 -0.80 1.72 -8.79
C LEU A 46 0.66 2.11 -8.99
N SER A 47 0.91 3.41 -9.18
CA SER A 47 2.25 3.97 -9.20
C SER A 47 2.35 5.27 -8.40
N GLY A 48 3.52 5.54 -7.85
CA GLY A 48 3.75 6.67 -6.97
C GLY A 48 5.05 6.55 -6.18
N TYR A 49 5.10 7.20 -5.02
CA TYR A 49 6.30 7.28 -4.18
C TYR A 49 6.01 6.79 -2.76
N LEU A 50 7.00 6.11 -2.15
CA LEU A 50 7.03 5.92 -0.71
C LEU A 50 7.41 7.24 -0.03
N VAL A 51 6.66 7.65 0.99
CA VAL A 51 6.81 8.96 1.62
C VAL A 51 6.75 8.91 3.14
N ASN A 52 7.40 9.87 3.78
CA ASN A 52 7.08 10.27 5.15
C ASN A 52 6.15 11.48 5.10
N ALA A 53 5.25 11.62 6.08
CA ALA A 53 4.33 12.75 6.16
C ALA A 53 4.53 13.54 7.46
N SER A 54 4.29 14.85 7.42
CA SER A 54 4.40 15.70 8.60
C SER A 54 3.46 16.90 8.50
N SER A 55 3.04 17.43 9.65
CA SER A 55 2.30 18.69 9.75
C SER A 55 3.04 19.64 10.67
N THR A 56 3.32 20.84 10.17
CA THR A 56 3.96 21.90 10.94
C THR A 56 2.99 22.63 11.85
N SER A 57 1.70 22.71 11.48
CA SER A 57 0.67 23.36 12.29
C SER A 57 0.20 22.50 13.46
N GLU A 58 0.13 21.18 13.25
CA GLU A 58 -0.32 20.21 14.26
C GLU A 58 0.85 19.51 14.97
N ASN A 59 2.09 19.81 14.59
CA ASN A 59 3.32 19.26 15.16
C ASN A 59 3.32 17.71 15.24
N TRP A 60 2.99 17.05 14.13
CA TRP A 60 3.02 15.58 14.02
C TRP A 60 3.90 15.10 12.87
N TYR A 61 4.36 13.85 13.01
CA TYR A 61 5.19 13.16 12.03
C TYR A 61 4.75 11.71 11.87
N TRP A 62 4.64 11.25 10.64
CA TRP A 62 4.46 9.84 10.28
C TRP A 62 5.69 9.36 9.53
N GLN A 63 6.48 8.52 10.20
CA GLN A 63 7.58 7.79 9.60
C GLN A 63 7.09 6.45 9.04
N SER A 64 7.36 6.19 7.76
CA SER A 64 7.04 4.94 7.08
C SER A 64 8.30 4.27 6.52
N SER A 65 8.19 3.03 6.06
CA SER A 65 9.27 2.42 5.28
C SER A 65 9.37 3.08 3.90
N LEU A 66 10.61 3.38 3.51
CA LEU A 66 10.96 3.85 2.16
C LEU A 66 11.67 2.75 1.34
N ASN A 67 11.54 1.49 1.76
CA ASN A 67 12.16 0.34 1.12
C ASN A 67 11.10 -0.74 0.89
N ARG A 68 10.97 -1.25 -0.34
CA ARG A 68 9.99 -2.29 -0.68
C ARG A 68 10.38 -3.69 -0.18
N ASN A 69 11.61 -3.86 0.31
CA ASN A 69 12.17 -5.17 0.63
C ASN A 69 12.38 -5.36 2.14
N ASP A 70 12.03 -4.40 3.01
CA ASP A 70 12.09 -4.61 4.45
C ASP A 70 10.85 -5.37 4.96
N THR A 71 10.94 -5.92 6.16
CA THR A 71 9.93 -6.84 6.69
C THR A 71 9.78 -6.70 8.19
N GLY A 72 8.61 -7.04 8.70
CA GLY A 72 8.33 -7.03 10.14
C GLY A 72 7.87 -5.67 10.64
N ASN A 73 8.13 -5.39 11.91
CA ASN A 73 7.65 -4.16 12.54
C ASN A 73 8.37 -2.94 11.95
N GLY A 74 7.61 -1.93 11.52
CA GLY A 74 8.15 -0.74 10.87
C GLY A 74 8.21 -0.80 9.34
N ALA A 75 7.96 -1.96 8.72
CA ALA A 75 7.94 -2.12 7.27
C ALA A 75 6.64 -1.61 6.59
N CYS A 76 5.74 -0.95 7.33
CA CYS A 76 4.52 -0.40 6.73
C CYS A 76 4.86 0.75 5.79
N GLU A 77 4.25 0.74 4.61
CA GLU A 77 4.46 1.73 3.57
C GLU A 77 3.37 2.81 3.61
N LEU A 78 3.77 4.06 3.43
CA LEU A 78 2.89 5.17 3.10
C LEU A 78 3.20 5.62 1.67
N ILE A 79 2.21 5.54 0.79
CA ILE A 79 2.38 5.72 -0.65
C ILE A 79 1.62 6.96 -1.10
N TRP A 80 2.33 7.92 -1.67
CA TRP A 80 1.73 9.02 -2.42
C TRP A 80 1.47 8.57 -3.85
N VAL A 81 0.21 8.28 -4.16
CA VAL A 81 -0.22 7.62 -5.40
C VAL A 81 -0.51 8.67 -6.47
N GLN A 82 0.17 8.54 -7.61
CA GLN A 82 0.03 9.44 -8.75
C GLN A 82 -0.88 8.88 -9.83
N GLN A 83 -0.99 7.56 -9.93
CA GLN A 83 -1.83 6.87 -10.90
C GLN A 83 -2.36 5.57 -10.29
N LEU A 84 -3.62 5.25 -10.60
CA LEU A 84 -4.24 4.00 -10.24
C LEU A 84 -5.06 3.44 -11.41
N LYS A 85 -5.14 2.12 -11.50
CA LYS A 85 -6.00 1.45 -12.46
C LYS A 85 -6.55 0.16 -11.88
N ILE A 86 -7.86 -0.03 -12.00
CA ILE A 86 -8.50 -1.32 -11.77
C ILE A 86 -8.28 -2.17 -13.03
N LEU A 87 -7.52 -3.26 -12.91
CA LEU A 87 -7.22 -4.19 -14.00
C LEU A 87 -8.35 -5.21 -14.19
N THR A 88 -8.86 -5.71 -13.06
CA THR A 88 -9.98 -6.65 -13.01
C THR A 88 -10.82 -6.33 -11.78
N SER A 89 -12.12 -6.12 -11.97
CA SER A 89 -13.04 -5.95 -10.84
C SER A 89 -13.38 -7.30 -10.20
N ALA A 90 -13.57 -7.30 -8.88
CA ALA A 90 -14.17 -8.40 -8.16
C ALA A 90 -15.52 -8.74 -8.81
N ILE A 91 -15.74 -10.03 -9.11
CA ILE A 91 -17.04 -10.50 -9.56
C ILE A 91 -17.97 -10.45 -8.35
N ASP A 92 -19.07 -9.71 -8.46
CA ASP A 92 -20.14 -9.66 -7.44
C ASP A 92 -20.70 -11.07 -7.13
#